data_AF-X1G393-F1
#
_entry.id   AF-X1G393-F1
#
_cell.length_a   1.000
_cell.length_b   1.000
_cell.length_c   1.000
_cell.angle_alpha   90.00
_cell.angle_beta   90.00
_cell.angle_gamma   90.00
#
_symmetry.space_group_name_H-M   'P 1'
#
loop_
_entity.id
_entity.type
_entity.pdbx_description
1 polymer ?
#
loop_
_entity_poly.entity_id
_entity_poly.type
_entity_poly.pdbx_seq_one_letter_code
_entity_poly.pdbx_strand_id
1 'polypeptide(L)'
;PNILRKKVYIIDEVHMLTTEAFNALLKVLEEPPEHVIFIMATTEPNKVIPTIMSRCQRFDFFPIPMDKIKERLQKIAKSEKITISDSAMSLISKYVDGSL
;
A
#
# COMPACT_ATOMS: atom_id res chain seq x y z
N PRO A 1 -6.05 -13.69 25.76
CA PRO A 1 -7.09 -14.16 24.80
C PRO A 1 -7.15 -13.22 23.60
N ASN A 2 -6.90 -13.75 22.40
CA ASN A 2 -7.02 -12.96 21.16
C ASN A 2 -8.51 -12.77 20.86
N ILE A 3 -8.99 -11.53 20.86
CA ILE A 3 -10.42 -11.19 20.73
C ILE A 3 -10.89 -11.34 19.26
N LEU A 4 -9.94 -11.38 18.32
CA LEU A 4 -10.21 -11.36 16.89
C LEU A 4 -10.07 -12.76 16.27
N ARG A 5 -10.96 -13.07 15.31
CA ARG A 5 -10.98 -14.33 14.55
C ARG A 5 -9.75 -14.52 13.67
N LYS A 6 -9.15 -13.43 13.22
CA LYS A 6 -7.93 -13.41 12.40
C LYS A 6 -6.88 -12.51 13.07
N LYS A 7 -5.62 -12.88 12.94
CA LYS A 7 -4.45 -12.09 13.31
C LYS A 7 -3.80 -11.59 12.02
N VAL A 8 -3.76 -10.27 11.85
CA VAL A 8 -3.22 -9.63 10.64
C VAL A 8 -1.84 -9.06 10.92
N TYR A 9 -0.88 -9.36 10.05
CA TYR A 9 0.47 -8.80 10.07
C TYR A 9 0.64 -7.92 8.83
N ILE A 10 0.92 -6.65 9.04
CA ILE A 10 1.23 -5.70 7.98
C ILE A 10 2.73 -5.42 8.04
N ILE A 11 3.43 -5.72 6.95
CA ILE A 11 4.86 -5.46 6.80
C ILE A 11 5.01 -4.42 5.70
N ASP A 12 5.37 -3.22 6.10
CA ASP A 12 5.69 -2.15 5.15
C ASP A 12 7.17 -2.22 4.75
N GLU A 13 7.45 -1.75 3.54
CA GLU A 13 8.76 -1.85 2.87
C GLU A 13 9.41 -3.23 3.02
N VAL A 14 8.66 -4.27 2.67
CA VAL A 14 9.08 -5.67 2.87
C VAL A 14 10.42 -5.98 2.19
N HIS A 15 10.78 -5.25 1.14
CA HIS A 15 12.06 -5.38 0.45
C HIS A 15 13.28 -5.05 1.33
N MET A 16 13.09 -4.40 2.49
CA MET A 16 14.13 -4.08 3.47
C MET A 16 14.39 -5.21 4.46
N LEU A 17 13.60 -6.29 4.44
CA LEU A 17 13.83 -7.44 5.31
C LEU A 17 15.16 -8.13 5.00
N THR A 18 15.83 -8.61 6.05
CA THR A 18 17.03 -9.43 5.86
C THR A 18 16.67 -10.77 5.24
N THR A 19 17.64 -11.41 4.60
CA THR A 19 17.48 -12.74 4.00
C THR A 19 17.00 -13.77 5.01
N GLU A 20 17.48 -13.70 6.25
CA GLU A 20 17.08 -14.61 7.34
C GLU A 20 15.61 -14.41 7.72
N ALA A 21 15.15 -13.15 7.81
CA ALA A 21 13.76 -12.84 8.08
C ALA A 21 12.83 -13.34 6.96
N PHE A 22 13.25 -13.18 5.70
CA PHE A 22 12.51 -13.73 4.56
C PHE A 22 12.40 -15.25 4.61
N ASN A 23 13.50 -15.96 4.90
CA ASN A 23 13.48 -17.42 4.99
C ASN A 23 12.59 -17.93 6.13
N ALA A 24 12.55 -17.21 7.26
CA ALA A 24 11.63 -17.53 8.35
C ALA A 24 10.17 -17.32 7.93
N LEU A 25 9.88 -16.25 7.19
CA LEU A 25 8.54 -15.94 6.69
C LEU A 25 8.07 -16.96 5.63
N LEU A 26 8.95 -17.45 4.77
CA LEU A 26 8.61 -18.43 3.73
C LEU A 26 7.93 -19.68 4.28
N LYS A 27 8.40 -20.21 5.41
CA LYS A 27 7.77 -21.39 6.05
C LYS A 27 6.31 -21.13 6.42
N VAL A 28 6.01 -19.91 6.86
CA VAL A 28 4.65 -19.50 7.23
C VAL A 28 3.79 -19.23 5.99
N LEU A 29 4.37 -18.71 4.91
CA LEU A 29 3.65 -18.47 3.65
C LEU A 29 3.34 -19.75 2.88
N GLU A 30 4.14 -20.81 3.07
CA GLU A 30 3.90 -22.13 2.46
C GLU A 30 2.70 -22.85 3.07
N GLU A 31 2.58 -22.83 4.40
CA GLU A 31 1.47 -23.43 5.13
C GLU A 31 0.89 -22.39 6.12
N PRO A 32 0.15 -21.38 5.62
CA PRO A 32 -0.34 -20.30 6.46
C PRO A 32 -1.38 -20.84 7.45
N PRO A 33 -1.23 -20.55 8.76
CA PRO A 33 -2.28 -20.87 9.72
C PRO A 33 -3.58 -20.19 9.29
N GLU A 34 -4.71 -20.91 9.33
CA GLU A 34 -5.98 -20.36 8.82
C GLU A 34 -6.36 -19.01 9.46
N HIS A 35 -5.95 -18.76 10.69
CA HIS A 35 -6.26 -17.55 11.42
C HIS A 35 -5.28 -16.40 11.16
N VAL A 36 -4.27 -16.56 10.31
CA VAL A 36 -3.23 -15.55 10.05
C VAL A 36 -3.37 -14.98 8.65
N ILE A 37 -3.23 -13.66 8.52
CA ILE A 37 -3.18 -12.96 7.23
C ILE A 37 -1.93 -12.08 7.22
N PHE A 38 -1.14 -12.17 6.15
CA PHE A 38 -0.03 -11.26 5.88
C PHE A 38 -0.43 -10.26 4.79
N ILE A 39 -0.13 -9.00 5.04
CA ILE A 39 -0.21 -7.91 4.05
C ILE A 39 1.19 -7.34 3.95
N MET A 40 1.77 -7.37 2.76
CA MET A 40 3.11 -6.86 2.50
C MET A 40 3.03 -5.72 1.51
N ALA A 41 3.65 -4.59 1.84
CA ALA A 41 3.75 -3.42 1.00
C ALA A 41 5.21 -3.17 0.62
N THR A 42 5.43 -2.66 -0.58
CA THR A 42 6.75 -2.28 -1.09
C THR A 42 6.61 -1.27 -2.22
N THR A 43 7.49 -0.29 -2.23
CA THR A 43 7.69 0.61 -3.39
C THR A 43 8.59 -0.02 -4.46
N GLU A 44 9.31 -1.10 -4.13
CA GLU A 44 10.29 -1.78 -4.99
C GLU A 44 9.96 -3.28 -5.15
N PRO A 45 8.93 -3.65 -5.92
CA PRO A 45 8.51 -5.05 -6.06
C PRO A 45 9.59 -5.95 -6.66
N ASN A 46 10.47 -5.40 -7.51
CA ASN A 46 11.58 -6.14 -8.13
C ASN A 46 12.67 -6.54 -7.13
N LYS A 47 12.74 -5.88 -5.97
CA LYS A 47 13.68 -6.23 -4.89
C LYS A 47 13.13 -7.34 -3.97
N VAL A 48 11.84 -7.67 -4.08
CA VAL A 48 11.25 -8.77 -3.34
C VAL A 48 11.62 -10.08 -4.02
N ILE A 49 12.04 -11.07 -3.24
CA ILE A 49 12.45 -12.37 -3.79
C ILE A 49 11.28 -13.07 -4.51
N PRO A 50 11.50 -13.70 -5.69
CA PRO A 50 10.45 -14.35 -6.46
C PRO A 50 9.66 -15.42 -5.70
N THR A 51 10.29 -16.10 -4.75
CA THR A 51 9.66 -17.16 -3.94
C THR A 51 8.55 -16.65 -3.03
N ILE A 52 8.63 -15.39 -2.56
CA ILE A 52 7.56 -14.75 -1.81
C ILE A 52 6.46 -14.32 -2.76
N MET A 53 6.82 -13.67 -3.88
CA MET A 53 5.86 -13.22 -4.87
C MET A 53 5.00 -14.37 -5.40
N SER A 54 5.56 -15.57 -5.57
CA SER A 54 4.82 -16.75 -6.06
C SER A 54 3.84 -17.34 -5.05
N ARG A 55 3.95 -16.99 -3.76
CA ARG A 55 3.09 -17.48 -2.66
C ARG A 55 2.09 -16.43 -2.18
N CYS A 56 2.09 -15.25 -2.79
CA CYS A 56 1.26 -14.12 -2.40
C CYS A 56 0.32 -13.73 -3.52
N GLN A 57 -0.86 -13.25 -3.14
CA GLN A 57 -1.71 -12.52 -4.08
C GLN A 57 -1.12 -11.12 -4.27
N ARG A 58 -0.71 -10.81 -5.49
CA ARG A 58 -0.14 -9.51 -5.85
C ARG A 58 -1.24 -8.54 -6.27
N PHE A 59 -1.20 -7.34 -5.71
CA PHE A 59 -2.01 -6.21 -6.12
C PHE A 59 -1.07 -5.06 -6.46
N ASP A 60 -1.08 -4.63 -7.71
CA ASP A 60 -0.32 -3.47 -8.16
C ASP A 60 -1.17 -2.21 -8.01
N PHE A 61 -0.58 -1.19 -7.38
CA PHE A 61 -1.17 0.14 -7.28
C PHE A 61 -0.56 1.01 -8.37
N PHE A 62 -1.41 1.67 -9.13
CA PHE A 62 -1.00 2.59 -10.18
C PHE A 62 -1.20 4.04 -9.73
N PRO A 63 -0.42 4.98 -10.28
CA PRO A 63 -0.61 6.41 -10.04
C PRO A 63 -2.08 6.82 -10.21
N ILE A 64 -2.59 7.64 -9.28
CA ILE A 64 -3.99 8.06 -9.30
C ILE A 64 -4.20 9.07 -10.44
N PRO A 65 -5.25 8.90 -11.28
CA PRO A 65 -5.58 9.87 -12.32
C PRO A 65 -5.78 11.29 -11.77
N MET A 66 -5.33 12.29 -12.53
CA MET A 66 -5.33 13.70 -12.12
C MET A 66 -6.74 14.22 -11.77
N ASP A 67 -7.77 13.78 -12.50
CA ASP A 67 -9.16 14.13 -12.25
C ASP A 67 -9.65 13.61 -10.89
N LYS A 68 -9.21 12.40 -10.51
CA LYS A 68 -9.51 11.81 -9.18
C LYS A 68 -8.78 12.51 -8.05
N ILE A 69 -7.54 12.94 -8.27
CA ILE A 69 -6.81 13.79 -7.33
C ILE A 69 -7.56 15.11 -7.12
N LYS A 70 -7.94 15.79 -8.22
CA LYS A 70 -8.69 17.04 -8.15
C LYS A 70 -10.02 16.88 -7.41
N GLU A 71 -10.78 15.81 -7.71
CA GLU A 71 -12.03 15.47 -7.03
C GLU A 71 -11.84 15.31 -5.52
N ARG A 72 -10.78 14.61 -5.10
CA ARG A 72 -10.47 14.41 -3.69
C ARG A 72 -10.02 15.70 -2.99
N LEU A 73 -9.15 16.48 -3.63
CA LEU A 73 -8.70 17.77 -3.11
C LEU A 73 -9.88 18.73 -2.92
N GLN A 74 -10.83 18.75 -3.85
CA GLN A 74 -12.04 19.56 -3.72
C GLN A 74 -12.91 19.14 -2.53
N LYS A 75 -13.04 17.83 -2.29
CA LYS A 75 -13.75 17.30 -1.11
C LYS A 75 -13.08 17.73 0.19
N ILE A 76 -11.75 17.66 0.27
CA ILE A 76 -10.96 18.07 1.44
C ILE A 76 -11.06 19.57 1.65
N ALA A 77 -10.85 20.38 0.61
CA ALA A 77 -10.96 21.84 0.71
C ALA A 77 -12.34 22.28 1.22
N LYS A 78 -13.41 21.61 0.77
CA LYS A 78 -14.76 21.86 1.25
C LYS A 78 -14.96 21.47 2.72
N SER A 79 -14.42 20.33 3.17
CA SER A 79 -14.54 19.91 4.57
C SER A 79 -13.76 20.83 5.51
N GLU A 80 -12.58 21.27 5.08
CA GLU A 80 -11.69 22.16 5.84
C GLU A 80 -12.06 23.64 5.69
N LYS A 81 -13.10 23.99 4.92
CA LYS A 81 -13.52 25.37 4.61
C LYS A 81 -12.41 26.23 4.00
N ILE A 82 -11.54 25.61 3.19
CA ILE A 82 -10.46 26.27 2.47
C ILE A 82 -10.97 26.72 1.10
N THR A 83 -10.81 28.01 0.79
CA THR A 83 -11.04 28.54 -0.56
C THR A 83 -9.79 28.32 -1.40
N ILE A 84 -9.92 27.54 -2.47
CA ILE A 84 -8.85 27.28 -3.43
C ILE A 84 -9.37 27.48 -4.86
N SER A 85 -8.56 28.09 -5.72
CA SER A 85 -8.91 28.25 -7.12
C SER A 85 -8.74 26.95 -7.89
N ASP A 86 -9.53 26.78 -8.95
CA ASP A 86 -9.43 25.64 -9.84
C ASP A 86 -8.04 25.52 -10.51
N SER A 87 -7.42 26.66 -10.81
CA SER A 87 -6.04 26.72 -11.34
C SER A 87 -5.02 26.19 -10.34
N ALA A 88 -5.10 26.58 -9.05
CA ALA A 88 -4.22 26.09 -8.01
C ALA A 88 -4.42 24.59 -7.77
N MET A 89 -5.67 24.11 -7.77
CA MET A 89 -5.97 22.70 -7.59
C MET A 89 -5.47 21.84 -8.76
N SER A 90 -5.54 22.36 -9.98
CA SER A 90 -4.99 21.71 -11.17
C SER A 90 -3.46 21.67 -11.13
N LEU A 91 -2.83 22.73 -10.63
CA LEU A 91 -1.38 22.79 -10.43
C LEU A 91 -0.91 21.75 -9.41
N ILE A 92 -1.55 21.69 -8.23
CA ILE A 92 -1.25 20.68 -7.20
C ILE A 92 -1.41 19.28 -7.78
N SER A 93 -2.54 19.00 -8.43
CA SER A 93 -2.81 17.68 -9.04
C SER A 93 -1.75 17.27 -10.06
N LYS A 94 -1.13 18.24 -10.75
CA LYS A 94 -0.03 18.00 -11.68
C LYS A 94 1.27 17.64 -10.98
N TYR A 95 1.60 18.34 -9.90
CA TYR A 95 2.88 18.15 -9.19
C TYR A 95 2.89 16.93 -8.27
N VAL A 96 1.71 16.44 -7.90
CA VAL A 96 1.54 15.27 -7.03
C VAL A 96 1.84 13.94 -7.76
N ASP A 97 1.88 13.94 -9.10
CA ASP A 97 2.28 12.80 -9.95
C ASP A 97 1.60 11.46 -9.57
N GLY A 98 0.30 11.52 -9.23
CA GLY A 98 -0.47 10.34 -8.86
C GLY A 98 -0.41 9.92 -7.39
N SER A 99 0.36 10.60 -6.55
CA SER A 99 0.57 10.28 -5.12
C SER A 99 -0.33 11.09 -4.18
N LEU A 100 -1.54 10.63 -3.88
CA LEU A 100 -2.54 11.39 -3.11
C LEU A 100 -2.54 11.16 -1.59
#